data_AF-A0A7S3JZF4-F1
#
_entry.id   AF-A0A7S3JZF4-F1
#
_cell.length_a   1.000
_cell.length_b   1.000
_cell.length_c   1.000
_cell.angle_alpha   90.00
_cell.angle_beta   90.00
_cell.angle_gamma   90.00
#
_symmetry.space_group_name_H-M   'P 1'
#
loop_
_entity.id
_entity.type
_entity.pdbx_description
1 polymer ?
#
loop_
_entity_poly.entity_id
_entity_poly.type
_entity_poly.pdbx_seq_one_letter_code
_entity_poly.pdbx_strand_id
1 'polypeptide(L)'
;EGVTVYAYSDDGTGLAPALIVLPGATIEASGSASAPITFTTGVTQDTATGRGLWGGLIVMGNAPVYQGTQEVEGITGQTYGGNDATESSGTLEYVRVWHGGSVIGENNEINGITLAGVGSGTTVRYCEVAFNLDDGFEMFGGTVNLKYISVLFVGDD
;
A
#
# COMPACT_ATOMS: atom_id res chain seq x y z
N GLU A 1 18.66 4.73 6.38
CA GLU A 1 17.43 5.23 7.03
C GLU A 1 17.06 6.58 6.42
N GLY A 2 15.76 6.90 6.37
CA GLY A 2 15.24 8.13 5.77
C GLY A 2 15.49 8.23 4.26
N VAL A 3 14.55 7.74 3.45
CA VAL A 3 14.58 7.90 1.99
C VAL A 3 13.19 8.31 1.50
N THR A 4 13.16 9.15 0.47
CA THR A 4 11.95 9.43 -0.29
C THR A 4 12.00 8.69 -1.62
N VAL A 5 11.00 7.87 -1.87
CA VAL A 5 10.78 7.14 -3.11
C VAL A 5 9.69 7.86 -3.90
N TYR A 6 9.97 8.18 -5.15
CA TYR A 6 9.08 8.93 -6.01
C TYR A 6 8.49 8.04 -7.11
N ALA A 7 7.18 8.11 -7.29
CA ALA A 7 6.46 7.54 -8.42
C ALA A 7 6.05 8.64 -9.42
N TYR A 8 5.97 8.29 -10.70
CA TYR A 8 5.27 9.13 -11.68
C TYR A 8 3.76 8.93 -11.54
N SER A 9 2.97 9.87 -12.04
CA SER A 9 1.50 9.75 -12.07
C SER A 9 0.99 8.84 -13.19
N ASP A 10 1.87 8.44 -14.10
CA ASP A 10 1.53 7.68 -15.30
C ASP A 10 2.71 6.77 -15.68
N ASP A 11 2.42 5.55 -16.15
CA ASP A 11 3.41 4.56 -16.59
C ASP A 11 3.84 4.71 -18.07
N GLY A 12 3.32 5.74 -18.76
CA GLY A 12 3.49 5.96 -20.19
C GLY A 12 2.33 5.44 -21.03
N THR A 13 1.33 4.78 -20.42
CA THR A 13 0.19 4.16 -21.13
C THR A 13 -1.18 4.60 -20.60
N GLY A 14 -1.24 5.53 -19.66
CA GLY A 14 -2.49 5.97 -19.02
C GLY A 14 -2.79 5.26 -17.70
N LEU A 15 -1.89 4.41 -17.19
CA LEU A 15 -2.09 3.65 -15.95
C LEU A 15 -1.27 4.24 -14.80
N ALA A 16 -1.82 4.18 -13.59
CA ALA A 16 -1.17 4.64 -12.38
C ALA A 16 -0.07 3.65 -11.92
N PRO A 17 1.20 4.08 -11.81
CA PRO A 17 2.27 3.24 -11.28
C PRO A 17 2.09 2.96 -9.78
N ALA A 18 2.24 1.70 -9.36
CA ALA A 18 2.21 1.28 -7.95
C ALA A 18 3.49 0.52 -7.57
N LEU A 19 3.83 0.49 -6.28
CA LEU A 19 4.84 -0.43 -5.74
C LEU A 19 4.15 -1.68 -5.22
N ILE A 20 4.42 -2.82 -5.86
CA ILE A 20 3.74 -4.09 -5.55
C ILE A 20 4.76 -5.11 -5.03
N VAL A 21 4.52 -5.62 -3.82
CA VAL A 21 5.24 -6.75 -3.23
C VAL A 21 4.42 -8.01 -3.47
N LEU A 22 4.91 -8.91 -4.32
CA LEU A 22 4.22 -10.16 -4.66
C LEU A 22 4.36 -11.22 -3.56
N PRO A 23 3.46 -12.23 -3.49
CA PRO A 23 3.56 -13.27 -2.47
C PRO A 23 4.92 -13.98 -2.49
N GLY A 24 5.50 -14.14 -1.30
CA GLY A 24 6.84 -14.72 -1.13
C GLY A 24 8.00 -13.74 -1.34
N ALA A 25 7.74 -12.53 -1.85
CA ALA A 25 8.68 -11.42 -1.76
C ALA A 25 8.52 -10.69 -0.41
N THR A 26 9.50 -9.86 -0.08
CA THR A 26 9.51 -9.08 1.16
C THR A 26 9.87 -7.63 0.90
N ILE A 27 9.33 -6.73 1.72
CA ILE A 27 9.72 -5.32 1.78
C ILE A 27 10.36 -5.02 3.13
N GLU A 28 11.53 -4.40 3.12
CA GLU A 28 12.24 -3.97 4.32
C GLU A 28 12.33 -2.45 4.35
N ALA A 29 11.29 -1.81 4.88
CA ALA A 29 11.18 -0.37 5.07
C ALA A 29 11.19 -0.04 6.56
N SER A 30 12.38 -0.06 7.16
CA SER A 30 12.62 0.29 8.57
C SER A 30 13.18 1.72 8.69
N GLY A 31 12.28 2.70 8.77
CA GLY A 31 12.62 4.10 9.08
C GLY A 31 12.71 4.36 10.59
N SER A 32 12.83 5.63 10.95
CA SER A 32 12.74 6.10 12.35
C SER A 32 11.87 7.33 12.48
N ALA A 33 11.45 7.68 13.69
CA ALA A 33 10.65 8.88 13.95
C ALA A 33 11.29 10.18 13.40
N SER A 34 12.62 10.26 13.44
CA SER A 34 13.39 11.39 12.89
C SER A 34 13.74 11.26 11.42
N ALA A 35 13.66 10.06 10.85
CA ALA A 35 14.04 9.77 9.46
C ALA A 35 13.09 8.72 8.86
N PRO A 36 11.81 9.07 8.63
CA PRO A 36 10.84 8.15 8.06
C PRO A 36 11.14 7.85 6.59
N ILE A 37 10.69 6.70 6.11
CA ILE A 37 10.70 6.37 4.68
C ILE A 37 9.40 6.89 4.08
N THR A 38 9.48 7.67 3.00
CA THR A 38 8.28 8.26 2.38
C THR A 38 8.15 7.79 0.93
N PHE A 39 7.04 7.15 0.59
CA PHE A 39 6.65 6.86 -0.78
C PHE A 39 5.65 7.92 -1.23
N THR A 40 5.91 8.59 -2.36
CA THR A 40 5.06 9.68 -2.84
C THR A 40 5.21 9.92 -4.34
N THR A 41 4.46 10.88 -4.87
CA THR A 41 4.56 11.30 -6.27
C THR A 41 5.72 12.28 -6.49
N GLY A 42 6.37 12.18 -7.65
CA GLY A 42 7.36 13.15 -8.14
C GLY A 42 6.74 14.40 -8.78
N VAL A 43 5.41 14.45 -8.91
CA VAL A 43 4.68 15.58 -9.50
C VAL A 43 4.51 16.70 -8.48
N THR A 44 4.58 17.97 -8.90
CA THR A 44 4.31 19.13 -8.04
C THR A 44 2.88 19.07 -7.51
N GLN A 45 2.74 19.14 -6.18
CA GLN A 45 1.47 18.99 -5.50
C GLN A 45 0.83 20.36 -5.25
N ASP A 46 -0.42 20.55 -5.68
CA ASP A 46 -1.29 21.56 -5.08
C ASP A 46 -2.12 20.87 -3.98
N THR A 47 -2.05 21.41 -2.77
CA THR A 47 -2.56 20.79 -1.53
C THR A 47 -4.06 20.45 -1.55
N ALA A 48 -4.85 21.02 -2.47
CA ALA A 48 -6.28 20.75 -2.60
C ALA A 48 -6.65 19.67 -3.65
N THR A 49 -5.77 19.37 -4.61
CA THR A 49 -6.04 18.41 -5.71
C THR A 49 -5.03 17.28 -5.79
N GLY A 50 -3.99 17.29 -4.95
CA GLY A 50 -2.85 16.36 -5.04
C GLY A 50 -3.15 14.90 -4.68
N ARG A 51 -4.38 14.43 -4.74
CA ARG A 51 -4.71 13.02 -4.54
C ARG A 51 -4.64 12.27 -5.87
N GLY A 52 -4.52 10.95 -5.85
CA GLY A 52 -4.65 10.18 -7.08
C GLY A 52 -3.43 10.25 -8.01
N LEU A 53 -2.25 10.57 -7.45
CA LEU A 53 -1.06 10.91 -8.23
C LEU A 53 -0.07 9.75 -8.40
N TRP A 54 -0.41 8.56 -7.89
CA TRP A 54 0.22 7.26 -8.12
C TRP A 54 -0.60 6.16 -7.42
N GLY A 55 -0.38 4.90 -7.77
CA GLY A 55 -1.20 3.77 -7.34
C GLY A 55 -0.99 3.25 -5.91
N GLY A 56 -0.08 3.84 -5.14
CA GLY A 56 0.17 3.44 -3.75
C GLY A 56 1.07 2.20 -3.57
N LEU A 57 1.07 1.68 -2.34
CA LEU A 57 1.87 0.54 -1.90
C LEU A 57 0.96 -0.68 -1.67
N ILE A 58 1.19 -1.74 -2.42
CA ILE A 58 0.41 -2.98 -2.35
C ILE A 58 1.33 -4.10 -1.86
N VAL A 59 0.96 -4.73 -0.75
CA VAL A 59 1.68 -5.88 -0.18
C VAL A 59 0.79 -7.11 -0.23
N MET A 60 1.22 -8.11 -1.00
CA MET A 60 0.52 -9.37 -1.19
C MET A 60 1.24 -10.47 -0.42
N GLY A 61 0.54 -11.12 0.52
CA GLY A 61 1.06 -12.20 1.35
C GLY A 61 0.43 -13.56 1.06
N ASN A 62 0.82 -14.56 1.86
CA ASN A 62 0.37 -15.95 1.75
C ASN A 62 -0.56 -16.38 2.91
N ALA A 63 -1.09 -15.43 3.68
CA ALA A 63 -1.99 -15.70 4.78
C ALA A 63 -3.40 -16.07 4.30
N PRO A 64 -4.19 -16.78 5.12
CA PRO A 64 -5.55 -17.15 4.75
C PRO A 64 -6.43 -15.94 4.46
N VAL A 65 -7.17 -16.02 3.35
CA VAL A 65 -8.23 -15.06 2.99
C VAL A 65 -9.51 -15.83 2.63
N TYR A 66 -10.63 -15.10 2.53
CA TYR A 66 -11.91 -15.71 2.20
C TYR A 66 -11.86 -16.35 0.79
N GLN A 67 -12.37 -17.58 0.69
CA GLN A 67 -12.45 -18.36 -0.57
C GLN A 67 -11.11 -18.76 -1.24
N GLY A 68 -9.98 -18.74 -0.54
CA GLY A 68 -8.72 -19.24 -1.08
C GLY A 68 -7.82 -18.12 -1.60
N THR A 69 -7.37 -18.17 -2.85
CA THR A 69 -6.56 -17.12 -3.47
C THR A 69 -7.44 -16.11 -4.22
N GLN A 70 -7.09 -14.83 -4.18
CA GLN A 70 -7.84 -13.73 -4.81
C GLN A 70 -6.88 -12.80 -5.58
N GLU A 71 -7.40 -11.94 -6.46
CA GLU A 71 -6.64 -10.86 -7.11
C GLU A 71 -6.90 -9.53 -6.40
N VAL A 72 -5.88 -8.68 -6.28
CA VAL A 72 -6.08 -7.28 -5.87
C VAL A 72 -6.72 -6.56 -7.06
N GLU A 73 -7.68 -5.68 -6.81
CA GLU A 73 -8.28 -4.94 -7.91
C GLU A 73 -7.24 -4.16 -8.73
N GLY A 74 -7.39 -4.19 -10.05
CA GLY A 74 -6.40 -3.61 -10.97
C GLY A 74 -5.12 -4.39 -11.20
N ILE A 75 -4.80 -5.37 -10.37
CA ILE A 75 -3.58 -6.15 -10.50
C ILE A 75 -3.92 -7.50 -11.14
N THR A 76 -3.82 -7.54 -12.46
CA THR A 76 -4.19 -8.73 -13.25
C THR A 76 -3.08 -9.78 -13.29
N GLY A 77 -3.46 -11.06 -13.17
CA GLY A 77 -2.53 -12.18 -13.33
C GLY A 77 -1.60 -12.42 -12.14
N GLN A 78 -1.85 -11.75 -11.02
CA GLN A 78 -1.17 -11.97 -9.74
C GLN A 78 -2.22 -12.23 -8.67
N THR A 79 -2.04 -13.29 -7.89
CA THR A 79 -2.98 -13.66 -6.81
C THR A 79 -2.30 -13.57 -5.46
N TYR A 80 -3.04 -13.21 -4.42
CA TYR A 80 -2.62 -13.25 -3.02
C TYR A 80 -3.43 -14.29 -2.24
N GLY A 81 -2.99 -14.55 -1.01
CA GLY A 81 -3.63 -15.49 -0.11
C GLY A 81 -3.00 -16.88 -0.15
N GLY A 82 -3.27 -17.66 0.89
CA GLY A 82 -2.68 -18.98 1.05
C GLY A 82 -3.16 -19.65 2.33
N ASN A 83 -2.29 -20.44 2.95
CA ASN A 83 -2.61 -21.17 4.18
C ASN A 83 -1.64 -20.87 5.34
N ASP A 84 -0.69 -19.94 5.18
CA ASP A 84 0.29 -19.61 6.20
C ASP A 84 -0.10 -18.32 6.93
N ALA A 85 -0.84 -18.46 8.03
CA ALA A 85 -1.26 -17.35 8.87
C ALA A 85 -0.09 -16.60 9.56
N THR A 86 1.12 -17.14 9.51
CA THR A 86 2.32 -16.60 10.18
C THR A 86 3.39 -16.15 9.21
N GLU A 87 3.12 -16.20 7.90
CA GLU A 87 4.01 -15.66 6.89
C GLU A 87 4.34 -14.18 7.18
N SER A 88 5.54 -13.78 6.76
CA SER A 88 6.03 -12.42 6.90
C SER A 88 6.38 -11.87 5.53
N SER A 89 5.69 -10.81 5.14
CA SER A 89 5.99 -10.00 3.95
C SER A 89 7.03 -8.89 4.26
N GLY A 90 7.65 -8.93 5.45
CA GLY A 90 8.72 -8.03 5.88
C GLY A 90 8.30 -6.98 6.92
N THR A 91 8.89 -5.79 6.82
CA THR A 91 8.75 -4.71 7.80
C THR A 91 8.37 -3.38 7.13
N LEU A 92 7.29 -2.78 7.62
CA LEU A 92 6.93 -1.37 7.44
C LEU A 92 6.96 -0.69 8.82
N GLU A 93 8.01 0.08 9.08
CA GLU A 93 8.17 0.84 10.32
C GLU A 93 8.58 2.29 10.04
N TYR A 94 7.84 3.26 10.58
CA TYR A 94 8.01 4.69 10.26
C TYR A 94 7.96 4.96 8.75
N VAL A 95 6.91 4.44 8.12
CA VAL A 95 6.63 4.58 6.68
C VAL A 95 5.52 5.59 6.45
N ARG A 96 5.70 6.46 5.46
CA ARG A 96 4.70 7.40 4.96
C ARG A 96 4.36 7.06 3.53
N VAL A 97 3.08 7.04 3.20
CA VAL A 97 2.58 6.85 1.84
C VAL A 97 1.64 8.00 1.52
N TRP A 98 2.03 8.88 0.62
CA TRP A 98 1.30 10.12 0.38
C TRP A 98 0.90 10.29 -1.08
N HIS A 99 -0.23 10.94 -1.33
CA HIS A 99 -0.73 11.29 -2.68
C HIS A 99 -1.07 10.07 -3.54
N GLY A 100 -1.30 8.94 -2.89
CA GLY A 100 -1.59 7.66 -3.54
C GLY A 100 -3.04 7.53 -3.98
N GLY A 101 -3.35 6.29 -4.33
CA GLY A 101 -4.61 5.83 -4.85
C GLY A 101 -4.83 6.16 -6.32
N SER A 102 -5.71 5.44 -7.00
CA SER A 102 -6.11 5.75 -8.37
C SER A 102 -7.41 5.06 -8.72
N VAL A 103 -8.31 5.77 -9.39
CA VAL A 103 -9.46 5.15 -10.06
C VAL A 103 -8.93 4.36 -11.25
N ILE A 104 -9.23 3.06 -11.27
CA ILE A 104 -8.82 2.14 -12.34
C ILE A 104 -10.02 1.46 -13.01
N GLY A 105 -11.23 1.67 -12.48
CA GLY A 105 -12.51 1.28 -13.06
C GLY A 105 -13.69 1.98 -12.38
N GLU A 106 -14.92 1.65 -12.77
CA GLU A 106 -16.12 2.20 -12.12
C GLU A 106 -16.33 1.54 -10.75
N ASN A 107 -16.15 2.30 -9.66
CA ASN A 107 -16.10 1.81 -8.28
C ASN A 107 -15.01 0.74 -8.08
N ASN A 108 -13.84 1.03 -8.63
CA ASN A 108 -12.67 0.17 -8.56
C ASN A 108 -11.44 1.09 -8.46
N GLU A 109 -10.92 1.22 -7.24
CA GLU A 109 -9.80 2.06 -6.85
C GLU A 109 -8.66 1.26 -6.19
N ILE A 110 -7.42 1.52 -6.59
CA ILE A 110 -6.25 1.12 -5.80
C ILE A 110 -5.98 2.16 -4.71
N ASN A 111 -5.38 1.73 -3.59
CA ASN A 111 -5.39 2.48 -2.32
C ASN A 111 -4.01 2.92 -1.83
N GLY A 112 -3.95 3.57 -0.66
CA GLY A 112 -2.70 4.06 -0.09
C GLY A 112 -1.76 2.91 0.27
N ILE A 113 -2.10 2.17 1.33
CA ILE A 113 -1.45 0.91 1.69
C ILE A 113 -2.47 -0.22 1.64
N THR A 114 -2.37 -1.08 0.64
CA THR A 114 -3.17 -2.31 0.54
C THR A 114 -2.39 -3.47 1.15
N LEU A 115 -3.00 -4.17 2.11
CA LEU A 115 -2.47 -5.36 2.76
C LEU A 115 -3.34 -6.56 2.37
N ALA A 116 -2.96 -7.26 1.31
CA ALA A 116 -3.73 -8.35 0.73
C ALA A 116 -3.20 -9.72 1.19
N GLY A 117 -3.95 -10.40 2.06
CA GLY A 117 -3.54 -11.70 2.61
C GLY A 117 -2.21 -11.68 3.34
N VAL A 118 -1.88 -10.57 4.02
CA VAL A 118 -0.60 -10.41 4.72
C VAL A 118 -0.61 -11.15 6.06
N GLY A 119 0.44 -11.91 6.34
CA GLY A 119 0.54 -12.74 7.54
C GLY A 119 0.95 -11.99 8.81
N SER A 120 0.65 -12.61 9.96
CA SER A 120 0.92 -12.06 11.30
C SER A 120 2.40 -11.93 11.66
N GLY A 121 3.29 -12.54 10.87
CA GLY A 121 4.74 -12.35 10.97
C GLY A 121 5.23 -11.03 10.37
N THR A 122 4.38 -10.31 9.63
CA THR A 122 4.71 -9.01 9.04
C THR A 122 4.62 -7.91 10.10
N THR A 123 5.62 -7.03 10.15
CA THR A 123 5.59 -5.87 11.05
C THR A 123 5.03 -4.65 10.32
N VAL A 124 3.89 -4.12 10.78
CA VAL A 124 3.34 -2.86 10.27
C VAL A 124 3.08 -1.92 11.44
N ARG A 125 3.93 -0.92 11.63
CA ARG A 125 3.80 0.03 12.75
C ARG A 125 4.33 1.43 12.47
N TYR A 126 3.75 2.43 13.12
CA TYR A 126 4.12 3.83 12.90
C TYR A 126 4.01 4.25 11.43
N CYS A 127 2.99 3.75 10.74
CA CYS A 127 2.74 4.07 9.35
C CYS A 127 1.71 5.19 9.23
N GLU A 128 1.89 6.06 8.24
CA GLU A 128 0.98 7.15 7.94
C GLU A 128 0.61 7.13 6.46
N VAL A 129 -0.68 7.33 6.18
CA VAL A 129 -1.17 7.58 4.82
C VAL A 129 -1.83 8.95 4.78
N ALA A 130 -1.47 9.75 3.77
CA ALA A 130 -2.02 11.10 3.63
C ALA A 130 -2.33 11.50 2.19
N PHE A 131 -3.38 12.31 2.01
CA PHE A 131 -3.81 12.78 0.68
C PHE A 131 -4.06 11.64 -0.30
N ASN A 132 -4.56 10.49 0.18
CA ASN A 132 -4.93 9.38 -0.68
C ASN A 132 -6.25 9.70 -1.40
N LEU A 133 -6.40 9.23 -2.63
CA LEU A 133 -7.62 9.43 -3.40
C LEU A 133 -8.83 8.77 -2.75
N ASP A 134 -8.62 7.56 -2.25
CA ASP A 134 -9.61 6.69 -1.64
C ASP A 134 -9.08 6.22 -0.28
N ASP A 135 -9.03 4.93 0.03
CA ASP A 135 -8.64 4.42 1.36
C ASP A 135 -7.17 4.66 1.70
N GLY A 136 -6.93 5.04 2.94
CA GLY A 136 -5.61 5.11 3.54
C GLY A 136 -4.98 3.74 3.68
N PHE A 137 -5.61 2.86 4.45
CA PHE A 137 -5.19 1.47 4.65
C PHE A 137 -6.36 0.55 4.34
N GLU A 138 -6.12 -0.43 3.49
CA GLU A 138 -7.14 -1.38 3.10
C GLU A 138 -6.62 -2.81 3.29
N MET A 139 -7.37 -3.63 4.01
CA MET A 139 -6.98 -5.01 4.33
C MET A 139 -7.87 -6.00 3.60
N PHE A 140 -7.29 -6.73 2.65
CA PHE A 140 -7.96 -7.83 1.97
C PHE A 140 -7.67 -9.15 2.66
N GLY A 141 -8.28 -9.34 3.84
CA GLY A 141 -8.08 -10.52 4.68
C GLY A 141 -6.64 -10.64 5.20
N GLY A 142 -6.26 -11.85 5.60
CA GLY A 142 -4.97 -12.11 6.25
C GLY A 142 -5.04 -12.00 7.77
N THR A 143 -3.87 -11.92 8.40
CA THR A 143 -3.70 -11.98 9.86
C THR A 143 -2.72 -10.94 10.40
N VAL A 144 -2.28 -10.00 9.56
CA VAL A 144 -1.37 -8.92 9.93
C VAL A 144 -1.97 -8.03 11.02
N ASN A 145 -1.11 -7.54 11.92
CA ASN A 145 -1.49 -6.60 12.96
C ASN A 145 -0.89 -5.23 12.67
N LEU A 146 -1.73 -4.20 12.69
CA LEU A 146 -1.33 -2.82 12.50
C LEU A 146 -1.24 -2.11 13.87
N LYS A 147 -0.18 -1.35 14.11
CA LYS A 147 0.01 -0.60 15.37
C LYS A 147 0.45 0.83 15.12
N TYR A 148 -0.19 1.79 15.79
CA TYR A 148 0.16 3.21 15.69
C TYR A 148 0.05 3.73 14.25
N ILE A 149 -1.14 3.64 13.69
CA ILE A 149 -1.44 4.06 12.32
C ILE A 149 -2.05 5.46 12.33
N SER A 150 -1.71 6.28 11.33
CA SER A 150 -2.34 7.58 11.09
C SER A 150 -2.85 7.68 9.66
N VAL A 151 -4.03 8.27 9.50
CA VAL A 151 -4.66 8.52 8.21
C VAL A 151 -5.12 9.98 8.19
N LEU A 152 -4.74 10.71 7.14
CA LEU A 152 -4.94 12.15 7.04
C LEU A 152 -5.43 12.54 5.64
N PHE A 153 -6.54 13.27 5.57
CA PHE A 153 -7.02 13.85 4.31
C PHE A 153 -7.20 12.81 3.19
N VAL A 154 -7.75 11.64 3.49
CA VAL A 154 -8.07 10.58 2.52
C VAL A 154 -9.47 10.77 1.92
N GLY A 155 -9.81 9.94 0.92
CA GLY A 155 -11.12 9.93 0.25
C GLY A 155 -12.21 9.30 1.10
N ASP A 156 -11.92 8.12 1.63
CA ASP A 156 -12.87 7.28 2.36
C ASP A 156 -12.29 6.79 3.71
N ASP A 157 -11.75 5.57 3.80
CA ASP A 157 -11.32 4.94 5.07
C ASP A 157 -9.87 5.25 5.51
#